data_AF-A0A7V9LFS2-F1
#
_entry.id   AF-A0A7V9LFS2-F1
#
_cell.length_a   1.000
_cell.length_b   1.000
_cell.length_c   1.000
_cell.angle_alpha   90.00
_cell.angle_beta   90.00
_cell.angle_gamma   90.00
#
_symmetry.space_group_name_H-M   'P 1'
#
loop_
_entity.id
_entity.type
_entity.pdbx_description
1 polymer ?
#
loop_
_entity_poly.entity_id
_entity_poly.type
_entity_poly.pdbx_seq_one_letter_code
_entity_poly.pdbx_strand_id
1 'polypeptide(L)'
;MPADQREAPYLDALAAYVERAPARLHIPGHKGIGADPELTRIFGEEAILHDVPGGIEGIDVGPEPTPFQRAQQLAAEAWGAQRSWFLLNGASGGNHAICLALAHAA
;
A
#
# COMPACT_ATOMS: atom_id res chain seq x y z
N MET A 1 -21.85 -1.37 13.05
CA MET A 1 -22.30 -0.92 11.72
C MET A 1 -21.32 -1.49 10.71
N PRO A 2 -21.75 -2.07 9.58
CA PRO A 2 -20.84 -2.48 8.52
C PRO A 2 -19.98 -1.29 8.09
N ALA A 3 -18.74 -1.54 7.71
CA ALA A 3 -17.82 -0.47 7.34
C ALA A 3 -18.24 0.20 6.02
N ASP A 4 -17.95 1.49 5.86
CA ASP A 4 -18.28 2.21 4.62
C ASP A 4 -17.33 1.79 3.50
N GLN A 5 -17.84 0.98 2.57
CA GLN A 5 -17.09 0.44 1.43
C GLN A 5 -16.75 1.49 0.35
N ARG A 6 -17.05 2.77 0.59
CA ARG A 6 -16.62 3.89 -0.26
C ARG A 6 -15.32 4.54 0.21
N GLU A 7 -14.81 4.15 1.37
CA GLU A 7 -13.53 4.63 1.89
C GLU A 7 -12.35 3.92 1.21
N ALA A 8 -11.24 4.64 1.03
CA ALA A 8 -9.99 4.11 0.48
C ALA A 8 -8.80 4.46 1.38
N PRO A 9 -8.79 4.02 2.66
CA PRO A 9 -7.93 4.58 3.70
C PRO A 9 -6.42 4.50 3.38
N TYR A 10 -5.98 3.44 2.68
CA TYR A 10 -4.59 3.32 2.26
C TYR A 10 -4.21 4.32 1.15
N LEU A 11 -5.11 4.54 0.18
CA LEU A 11 -4.93 5.54 -0.86
C LEU A 11 -4.98 6.96 -0.27
N ASP A 12 -5.94 7.23 0.61
CA ASP A 12 -6.09 8.52 1.28
C ASP A 12 -4.83 8.87 2.09
N ALA A 13 -4.24 7.87 2.77
CA ALA A 13 -3.00 8.04 3.52
C ALA A 13 -1.78 8.33 2.61
N LEU A 14 -1.69 7.68 1.44
CA LEU A 14 -0.65 7.97 0.45
C LEU A 14 -0.78 9.40 -0.08
N ALA A 15 -2.00 9.81 -0.45
CA ALA A 15 -2.27 11.15 -0.94
C ALA A 15 -1.93 12.22 0.12
N ALA A 16 -2.38 12.03 1.36
CA ALA A 16 -2.08 12.94 2.47
C ALA A 16 -0.57 13.02 2.78
N TYR A 17 0.17 11.92 2.63
CA TYR A 17 1.62 11.92 2.78
C TYR A 17 2.30 12.79 1.72
N VAL A 18 1.86 12.70 0.46
CA VAL A 18 2.37 13.54 -0.63
C VAL A 18 2.02 15.01 -0.40
N GLU A 19 0.77 15.31 -0.03
CA GLU A 19 0.29 16.67 0.24
C GLU A 19 1.08 17.38 1.35
N ARG A 20 1.46 16.64 2.40
CA ARG A 20 2.28 17.18 3.51
C ARG A 20 3.70 17.58 3.06
N ALA A 21 4.16 17.11 1.89
CA ALA A 21 5.50 17.34 1.34
C ALA A 21 6.65 17.15 2.35
N PRO A 22 6.71 16.02 3.08
CA PRO A 22 7.77 15.78 4.06
C PRO A 22 9.13 15.62 3.39
N ALA A 23 10.20 15.92 4.13
CA ALA A 23 11.56 15.61 3.70
C ALA A 23 11.75 14.09 3.59
N ARG A 24 12.02 13.59 2.38
CA ARG A 24 12.18 12.15 2.10
C ARG A 24 13.64 11.74 2.26
N LEU A 25 14.05 11.44 3.49
CA LEU A 25 15.41 10.97 3.81
C LEU A 25 15.56 9.44 3.74
N HIS A 26 14.56 8.74 3.21
CA HIS A 26 14.51 7.29 2.98
C HIS A 26 14.49 6.96 1.49
N ILE A 27 14.55 5.68 1.11
CA ILE A 27 14.37 5.22 -0.30
C ILE A 27 12.96 5.53 -0.84
N PRO A 28 12.70 5.55 -2.15
CA PRO A 28 13.65 5.49 -3.27
C PRO A 28 14.63 6.68 -3.32
N GLY A 29 15.65 6.60 -4.18
CA GLY A 29 16.68 7.65 -4.32
C GLY A 29 16.15 8.96 -4.91
N HIS A 30 15.14 8.89 -5.78
CA HIS A 30 14.61 10.04 -6.51
C HIS A 30 13.71 10.96 -5.67
N LYS A 31 13.24 10.54 -4.48
CA LYS A 31 12.50 11.39 -3.53
C LYS A 31 11.22 12.04 -4.10
N GLY A 32 10.66 11.50 -5.18
CA GLY A 32 9.57 12.13 -5.92
C GLY A 32 10.03 13.25 -6.88
N ILE A 33 10.96 14.12 -6.46
CA ILE A 33 11.34 15.34 -7.21
C ILE A 33 12.67 15.23 -7.99
N GLY A 34 13.47 14.22 -7.71
CA GLY A 34 14.77 13.95 -8.31
C GLY A 34 14.75 12.75 -9.25
N ALA A 35 13.57 12.43 -9.81
CA ALA A 35 13.45 11.39 -10.82
C ALA A 35 14.01 11.87 -12.15
N ASP A 36 14.35 10.94 -13.03
CA ASP A 36 14.79 11.27 -14.37
C ASP A 36 13.69 12.09 -15.10
N PRO A 37 14.05 13.19 -15.80
CA PRO A 37 13.06 14.03 -16.47
C PRO A 37 12.24 13.29 -17.55
N GLU A 38 12.84 12.35 -18.28
CA GLU A 38 12.12 11.55 -19.27
C GLU A 38 11.16 10.58 -18.60
N LEU A 39 11.58 9.94 -17.49
CA LEU A 39 10.71 9.10 -16.69
C LEU A 39 9.49 9.88 -16.17
N THR A 40 9.73 11.07 -15.61
CA THR A 40 8.68 11.95 -15.08
C THR A 40 7.72 12.39 -16.19
N ARG A 41 8.24 12.70 -17.39
CA ARG A 41 7.42 13.05 -18.56
C ARG A 41 6.55 11.88 -19.03
N ILE A 42 7.03 10.64 -18.94
CA ILE A 42 6.32 9.44 -19.42
C ILE A 42 5.24 9.00 -18.41
N PHE A 43 5.57 8.92 -17.13
CA PHE A 43 4.67 8.38 -16.10
C PHE A 43 3.84 9.44 -15.38
N GLY A 44 4.26 10.71 -15.43
CA GLY A 44 3.62 11.81 -14.72
C GLY A 44 4.20 12.04 -13.34
N GLU A 45 4.28 13.32 -12.95
CA GLU A 45 4.83 13.76 -11.66
C GLU A 45 4.08 13.15 -10.47
N GLU A 46 2.75 13.12 -10.52
CA GLU A 46 1.92 12.53 -9.46
C GLU A 46 2.26 11.06 -9.20
N ALA A 47 2.44 10.25 -10.25
CA ALA A 47 2.80 8.84 -10.09
C ALA A 47 4.16 8.67 -9.40
N ILE A 48 5.14 9.51 -9.76
CA ILE A 48 6.49 9.50 -9.18
C ILE A 48 6.47 10.00 -7.72
N LEU A 49 5.65 11.00 -7.40
CA LEU A 49 5.47 11.48 -6.03
C LEU A 49 4.83 10.43 -5.12
N HIS A 50 3.95 9.59 -5.65
CA HIS A 50 3.29 8.52 -4.90
C HIS A 50 4.10 7.21 -4.83
N ASP A 51 5.30 7.16 -5.41
CA ASP A 51 6.27 6.08 -5.15
C ASP A 51 6.87 6.24 -3.74
N VAL A 52 6.11 5.77 -2.76
CA VAL A 52 6.38 5.83 -1.33
C VAL A 52 6.72 4.42 -0.85
N PRO A 53 7.86 4.20 -0.17
CA PRO A 53 8.21 2.87 0.31
C PRO A 53 7.28 2.45 1.47
N GLY A 54 7.31 1.17 1.84
CA GLY A 54 6.79 0.74 3.13
C GLY A 54 7.63 1.28 4.31
N GLY A 55 7.08 1.20 5.50
CA GLY A 55 7.70 1.66 6.75
C GLY A 55 7.43 3.12 7.07
N ILE A 56 6.31 3.68 6.62
CA ILE A 56 5.99 5.10 6.76
C ILE A 56 4.92 5.30 7.85
N GLU A 57 5.27 6.14 8.83
CA GLU A 57 4.36 6.53 9.91
C GLU A 57 3.10 7.21 9.35
N GLY A 58 1.93 6.72 9.77
CA GLY A 58 0.63 7.17 9.30
C GLY A 58 0.17 6.54 7.98
N ILE A 59 0.90 5.56 7.44
CA ILE A 59 0.50 4.77 6.27
C ILE A 59 0.40 3.29 6.63
N ASP A 60 1.55 2.66 6.92
CA ASP A 60 1.67 1.24 7.26
C ASP A 60 2.40 1.02 8.60
N VAL A 61 2.93 2.09 9.20
CA VAL A 61 3.46 2.12 10.58
C VAL A 61 2.63 3.10 11.42
N GLY A 62 2.44 2.79 12.70
CA GLY A 62 1.75 3.63 13.67
C GLY A 62 0.72 2.86 14.50
N PRO A 63 -0.25 3.56 15.12
CA PRO A 63 -1.32 2.94 15.88
C PRO A 63 -2.16 1.97 15.03
N GLU A 64 -2.49 0.81 15.59
CA GLU A 64 -3.31 -0.19 14.90
C GLU A 64 -4.83 0.05 15.10
N PRO A 65 -5.66 -0.18 14.07
CA PRO A 65 -5.26 -0.55 12.71
C PRO A 65 -4.66 0.63 11.94
N THR A 66 -3.50 0.42 11.30
CA THR A 66 -2.93 1.39 10.36
C THR A 66 -3.85 1.57 9.15
N PRO A 67 -3.74 2.66 8.36
CA PRO A 67 -4.52 2.81 7.14
C PRO A 67 -4.39 1.63 6.17
N PHE A 68 -3.19 1.04 6.05
CA PHE A 68 -2.97 -0.19 5.31
C PHE A 68 -3.78 -1.38 5.87
N GLN A 69 -3.75 -1.59 7.19
CA GLN A 69 -4.52 -2.67 7.84
C GLN A 69 -6.03 -2.44 7.70
N ARG A 70 -6.51 -1.20 7.80
CA ARG A 70 -7.92 -0.85 7.62
C ARG A 70 -8.37 -1.15 6.19
N ALA A 71 -7.55 -0.87 5.18
CA ALA A 71 -7.85 -1.25 3.79
C ALA A 71 -7.98 -2.77 3.62
N GLN A 72 -7.13 -3.57 4.28
CA GLN A 72 -7.26 -5.03 4.27
C GLN A 72 -8.51 -5.53 4.99
N GLN A 73 -8.92 -4.88 6.09
CA GLN A 73 -10.16 -5.20 6.79
C GLN A 73 -11.38 -4.90 5.91
N LEU A 74 -11.42 -3.74 5.26
CA LEU A 74 -12.48 -3.38 4.31
C LEU A 74 -12.60 -4.41 3.17
N ALA A 75 -11.46 -4.81 2.59
CA ALA A 75 -11.44 -5.84 1.56
C ALA A 75 -11.91 -7.21 2.08
N ALA A 76 -11.53 -7.61 3.31
CA ALA A 76 -12.01 -8.85 3.89
C ALA A 76 -13.54 -8.85 4.05
N GLU A 77 -14.11 -7.74 4.54
CA GLU A 77 -15.56 -7.56 4.69
C GLU A 77 -16.28 -7.60 3.33
N ALA A 78 -15.78 -6.88 2.33
CA ALA A 78 -16.37 -6.82 0.99
C ALA A 78 -16.48 -8.21 0.33
N TRP A 79 -15.51 -9.09 0.57
CA TRP A 79 -15.44 -10.43 -0.01
C TRP A 79 -15.95 -11.54 0.93
N GLY A 80 -16.47 -11.19 2.11
CA GLY A 80 -16.95 -12.18 3.09
C GLY A 80 -15.86 -13.10 3.63
N ALA A 81 -14.60 -12.66 3.63
CA ALA A 81 -13.45 -13.42 4.10
C ALA A 81 -13.11 -13.09 5.55
N GLN A 82 -12.46 -14.02 6.26
CA GLN A 82 -11.97 -13.75 7.63
C GLN A 82 -10.80 -12.75 7.64
N ARG A 83 -9.97 -12.78 6.60
CA ARG A 83 -8.81 -11.91 6.42
C ARG A 83 -8.51 -11.76 4.94
N SER A 84 -7.98 -10.61 4.55
CA SER A 84 -7.42 -10.38 3.22
C SER A 84 -5.94 -9.99 3.33
N TRP A 85 -5.19 -10.27 2.27
CA TRP A 85 -3.81 -9.85 2.11
C TRP A 85 -3.66 -9.18 0.75
N PHE A 86 -2.95 -8.05 0.70
CA PHE A 86 -2.62 -7.40 -0.56
C PHE A 86 -1.30 -7.95 -1.10
N LEU A 87 -1.33 -8.41 -2.35
CA LEU A 87 -0.20 -9.05 -3.02
C LEU A 87 0.21 -8.22 -4.24
N LEU A 88 1.50 -7.92 -4.35
CA LEU A 88 2.05 -7.11 -5.45
C LEU A 88 2.55 -7.96 -6.63
N ASN A 89 2.62 -9.28 -6.47
CA ASN A 89 3.16 -10.24 -7.45
C ASN A 89 2.08 -11.13 -8.10
N GLY A 90 0.82 -10.66 -8.10
CA GLY A 90 -0.31 -11.35 -8.73
C GLY A 90 -0.73 -12.66 -8.05
N ALA A 91 -1.75 -13.31 -8.63
CA ALA A 91 -2.35 -14.53 -8.07
C ALA A 91 -1.36 -15.71 -7.99
N SER A 92 -0.39 -15.80 -8.91
CA SER A 92 0.69 -16.79 -8.85
C SER A 92 1.49 -16.69 -7.55
N GLY A 93 1.80 -15.47 -7.11
CA GLY A 93 2.42 -15.23 -5.81
C GLY A 93 1.53 -15.66 -4.64
N GLY A 94 0.23 -15.43 -4.74
CA GLY A 94 -0.76 -15.90 -3.77
C GLY A 94 -0.80 -17.43 -3.66
N ASN A 95 -0.81 -18.14 -4.79
CA ASN A 95 -0.76 -19.60 -4.81
C ASN A 95 0.52 -20.13 -4.16
N HIS A 96 1.69 -19.55 -4.48
CA HIS A 96 2.93 -19.93 -3.82
C HIS A 96 2.90 -19.67 -2.31
N ALA A 97 2.38 -18.52 -1.87
CA ALA A 97 2.25 -18.19 -0.45
C ALA A 97 1.36 -19.19 0.30
N ILE A 98 0.20 -19.54 -0.27
CA ILE A 98 -0.72 -20.54 0.29
C ILE A 98 -0.06 -21.92 0.36
N CYS A 99 0.57 -22.38 -0.73
CA CYS A 99 1.27 -23.65 -0.74
C CYS A 99 2.36 -23.70 0.33
N LEU A 100 3.20 -22.67 0.45
CA LEU A 100 4.27 -22.65 1.45
C LEU A 100 3.72 -22.64 2.89
N ALA A 101 2.64 -21.90 3.13
CA ALA A 101 2.03 -21.80 4.45
C ALA A 101 1.31 -23.09 4.87
N LEU A 102 0.65 -23.78 3.94
CA LEU A 102 -0.23 -24.93 4.23
C LEU A 102 0.36 -26.29 3.90
N ALA A 103 1.39 -26.41 3.05
CA ALA A 103 1.93 -27.72 2.65
C ALA A 103 2.51 -28.54 3.81
N HIS A 104 2.82 -27.89 4.93
CA HIS A 104 3.27 -28.54 6.16
C HIS A 104 2.28 -28.37 7.32
N ALA A 105 1.11 -27.77 7.06
CA ALA A 105 0.01 -27.76 8.01
C ALA A 105 -0.69 -29.11 7.88
N ALA A 106 -0.48 -29.98 8.88
CA ALA A 106 -0.94 -31.37 8.90
C ALA A 106 -2.46 -31.51 8.75
#